data_AF-A0AAQ0KGN7-F1
#
_entry.id   AF-A0AAQ0KGN7-F1
#
_cell.length_a   1.000
_cell.length_b   1.000
_cell.length_c   1.000
_cell.angle_alpha   90.00
_cell.angle_beta   90.00
_cell.angle_gamma   90.00
#
_symmetry.space_group_name_H-M   'P 1'
#
loop_
_entity.id
_entity.type
_entity.pdbx_description
1 polymer ?
#
loop_
_entity_poly.entity_id
_entity_poly.type
_entity_poly.pdbx_seq_one_letter_code
_entity_poly.pdbx_strand_id
1 'polypeptide(L)'
;MRSSGTVVAVVPARAGSKGIPGKNLRPVGGRSLVRRAVEAALRTETIETVVVSTDGDAIAAEATAAGARVIRRPDELSGDEATSESALLHALDALDPLATLSNADQQDQHDQPRDPEVLVFLQATSPFIDPVDLDAAVRRVLDDHADVVFAAAPSHAFLWRTDAQGRAVAVNHDAAIRPRRQDREPEYRETGAFYVLRTRGLREHRHRFFGRVELAVVDPRGAIDVDDPADLALASSLAHTLDRAAGHPANPHADRQTTRPAAASGTARWPLAATTDRIPNPHPHPHQQNGTP
;
A
#
# COMPACT_ATOMS: atom_id res chain seq x y z
N MET A 1 -23.55 15.28 2.95
CA MET A 1 -23.21 14.70 1.63
C MET A 1 -21.70 14.67 1.57
N ARG A 2 -21.11 13.48 1.45
CA ARG A 2 -19.65 13.30 1.38
C ARG A 2 -19.22 13.52 -0.08
N SER A 3 -18.03 14.09 -0.29
CA SER A 3 -17.45 14.30 -1.62
C SER A 3 -17.40 12.96 -2.35
N SER A 4 -18.04 12.84 -3.51
CA SER A 4 -17.77 11.77 -4.47
C SER A 4 -16.51 12.17 -5.24
N GLY A 5 -15.38 12.15 -4.55
CA GLY A 5 -14.08 12.47 -5.14
C GLY A 5 -13.69 11.44 -6.18
N THR A 6 -13.18 11.89 -7.33
CA THR A 6 -12.74 11.00 -8.40
C THR A 6 -11.52 10.20 -7.97
N VAL A 7 -11.55 8.89 -8.18
CA VAL A 7 -10.48 7.96 -7.78
C VAL A 7 -9.93 7.24 -9.00
N VAL A 8 -8.61 7.36 -9.21
CA VAL A 8 -7.91 6.69 -10.31
C VAL A 8 -6.87 5.73 -9.76
N ALA A 9 -6.94 4.48 -10.20
CA ALA A 9 -5.88 3.51 -9.99
C ALA A 9 -4.87 3.53 -11.14
N VAL A 10 -3.59 3.54 -10.80
CA VAL A 10 -2.47 3.47 -11.74
C VAL A 10 -1.61 2.26 -11.38
N VAL A 11 -1.39 1.41 -12.38
CA VAL A 11 -0.50 0.25 -12.33
C VAL A 11 0.70 0.51 -13.25
N PRO A 12 1.83 0.98 -12.72
CA PRO A 12 3.09 1.03 -13.46
C PRO A 12 3.58 -0.38 -13.79
N ALA A 13 3.69 -0.72 -15.08
CA ALA A 13 4.13 -2.03 -15.54
C ALA A 13 5.09 -1.91 -16.73
N ARG A 14 6.41 -1.84 -16.47
CA ARG A 14 7.42 -1.78 -17.53
C ARG A 14 7.69 -3.15 -18.16
N ALA A 15 8.08 -3.17 -19.43
CA ALA A 15 8.48 -4.38 -20.15
C ALA A 15 9.84 -4.91 -19.66
N GLY A 16 10.80 -4.01 -19.43
CA GLY A 16 12.14 -4.33 -18.95
C GLY A 16 12.14 -4.78 -17.48
N SER A 17 12.22 -6.08 -17.22
CA SER A 17 12.31 -6.63 -15.86
C SER A 17 13.64 -7.35 -15.65
N LYS A 18 14.42 -6.94 -14.63
CA LYS A 18 15.76 -7.50 -14.36
C LYS A 18 15.71 -8.90 -13.72
N GLY A 19 14.86 -9.10 -12.72
CA GLY A 19 14.80 -10.36 -11.97
C GLY A 19 14.11 -11.48 -12.76
N ILE A 20 12.96 -11.19 -13.35
CA ILE A 20 12.18 -12.14 -14.15
C ILE A 20 11.88 -11.52 -15.51
N PRO A 21 12.40 -12.06 -16.63
CA PRO A 21 12.05 -11.57 -17.96
C PRO A 21 10.53 -11.58 -18.18
N GLY A 22 9.98 -10.45 -18.62
CA GLY A 22 8.55 -10.27 -18.82
C GLY A 22 7.72 -10.42 -17.54
N LYS A 23 8.27 -10.09 -16.36
CA LYS A 23 7.66 -10.28 -15.03
C LYS A 23 6.16 -9.97 -14.99
N ASN A 24 5.76 -8.79 -15.46
CA ASN A 24 4.37 -8.32 -15.43
C ASN A 24 3.38 -9.22 -16.21
N LEU A 25 3.86 -10.00 -17.18
CA LEU A 25 3.07 -10.96 -17.95
C LEU A 25 3.12 -12.39 -17.39
N ARG A 26 3.95 -12.65 -16.37
CA ARG A 26 4.07 -13.99 -15.79
C ARG A 26 2.78 -14.38 -15.06
N PRO A 27 2.28 -15.61 -15.25
CA PRO A 27 1.03 -16.03 -14.66
C PRO A 27 1.19 -16.42 -13.19
N VAL A 28 0.20 -16.05 -12.37
CA VAL A 28 -0.04 -16.55 -11.01
C VAL A 28 -1.51 -16.96 -10.94
N GLY A 29 -1.79 -18.26 -10.74
CA GLY A 29 -3.15 -18.77 -10.78
C GLY A 29 -3.86 -18.58 -12.12
N GLY A 30 -3.13 -18.75 -13.23
CA GLY A 30 -3.67 -18.66 -14.60
C GLY A 30 -3.88 -17.24 -15.14
N ARG A 31 -3.57 -16.20 -14.36
CA ARG A 31 -3.70 -14.78 -14.76
C ARG A 31 -2.35 -14.08 -14.63
N SER A 32 -2.00 -13.20 -15.56
CA SER A 32 -0.76 -12.43 -15.48
C SER A 32 -0.73 -11.52 -14.25
N LEU A 33 0.46 -11.18 -13.76
CA LEU A 33 0.63 -10.24 -12.63
C LEU A 33 -0.11 -8.90 -12.88
N VAL A 34 0.06 -8.30 -14.07
CA VAL A 34 -0.62 -7.04 -14.41
C VAL A 34 -2.14 -7.20 -14.44
N ARG A 35 -2.66 -8.30 -15.01
CA ARG A 35 -4.09 -8.59 -15.04
C ARG A 35 -4.67 -8.74 -13.64
N ARG A 36 -3.95 -9.41 -12.73
CA ARG A 36 -4.41 -9.56 -11.33
C ARG A 36 -4.55 -8.23 -10.62
N ALA A 37 -3.61 -7.30 -10.83
CA ALA A 37 -3.70 -5.94 -10.27
C ALA A 37 -4.88 -5.16 -10.86
N VAL A 38 -5.08 -5.22 -12.18
CA VAL A 38 -6.23 -4.59 -12.86
C VAL A 38 -7.55 -5.15 -12.34
N GLU A 39 -7.70 -6.47 -12.25
CA GLU A 39 -8.91 -7.12 -11.74
C GLU A 39 -9.17 -6.83 -10.26
N ALA A 40 -8.13 -6.61 -9.44
CA ALA A 40 -8.31 -6.15 -8.06
C ALA A 40 -8.85 -4.71 -8.00
N ALA A 41 -8.28 -3.81 -8.80
CA ALA A 41 -8.75 -2.43 -8.90
C ALA A 41 -10.19 -2.34 -9.40
N LEU A 42 -10.54 -3.07 -10.46
CA LEU A 42 -11.90 -3.08 -11.03
C LEU A 42 -12.97 -3.67 -10.09
N ARG A 43 -12.57 -4.48 -9.10
CA ARG A 43 -13.48 -5.04 -8.08
C ARG A 43 -13.61 -4.13 -6.85
N THR A 44 -12.91 -3.00 -6.82
CA THR A 44 -12.96 -2.02 -5.73
C THR A 44 -14.06 -1.01 -6.04
N GLU A 45 -15.02 -0.84 -5.12
CA GLU A 45 -16.22 -0.03 -5.38
C GLU A 45 -15.92 1.46 -5.61
N THR A 46 -14.92 1.99 -4.92
CA THR A 46 -14.56 3.42 -4.98
C THR A 46 -13.69 3.81 -6.17
N ILE A 47 -13.10 2.84 -6.90
CA ILE A 47 -12.19 3.14 -8.02
C ILE A 47 -12.99 3.29 -9.31
N GLU A 48 -12.92 4.47 -9.93
CA GLU A 48 -13.69 4.79 -11.13
C GLU A 48 -12.92 4.46 -12.41
N THR A 49 -11.61 4.69 -12.41
CA THR A 49 -10.76 4.48 -13.57
C THR A 49 -9.54 3.67 -13.20
N VAL A 50 -9.24 2.64 -13.99
CA VAL A 50 -8.01 1.85 -13.88
C VAL A 50 -7.12 2.11 -15.08
N VAL A 51 -5.87 2.46 -14.81
CA VAL A 51 -4.85 2.80 -15.80
C VAL A 51 -3.65 1.88 -15.64
N VAL A 52 -3.14 1.36 -16.75
CA VAL A 52 -1.84 0.71 -16.81
C VAL A 52 -0.88 1.64 -17.57
N SER A 53 0.21 2.05 -16.90
CA SER A 53 1.28 2.81 -17.52
C SER A 53 2.40 1.87 -17.96
N THR A 54 2.64 1.76 -19.27
CA THR A 54 3.59 0.79 -19.83
C THR A 54 4.27 1.28 -21.11
N ASP A 55 5.48 0.80 -21.34
CA ASP A 55 6.30 0.89 -22.56
C ASP A 55 6.18 -0.37 -23.44
N GLY A 56 5.51 -1.44 -22.96
CA GLY A 56 5.43 -2.73 -23.64
C GLY A 56 4.10 -3.00 -24.32
N ASP A 57 4.12 -3.37 -25.60
CA ASP A 57 2.90 -3.65 -26.39
C ASP A 57 2.13 -4.88 -25.87
N ALA A 58 2.84 -5.92 -25.45
CA ALA A 58 2.21 -7.11 -24.87
C ALA A 58 1.53 -6.81 -23.52
N ILE A 59 2.11 -5.92 -22.70
CA ILE A 59 1.51 -5.47 -21.45
C ILE A 59 0.28 -4.59 -21.73
N ALA A 60 0.37 -3.70 -22.71
CA ALA A 60 -0.76 -2.87 -23.14
C ALA A 60 -1.94 -3.71 -23.63
N ALA A 61 -1.68 -4.75 -24.42
CA ALA A 61 -2.70 -5.67 -24.91
C ALA A 61 -3.39 -6.43 -23.77
N GLU A 62 -2.60 -6.99 -22.83
CA GLU A 62 -3.11 -7.69 -21.65
C GLU A 62 -3.94 -6.75 -20.74
N ALA A 63 -3.45 -5.54 -20.49
CA ALA A 63 -4.13 -4.53 -19.69
C ALA A 63 -5.49 -4.13 -20.29
N THR A 64 -5.52 -3.88 -21.61
CA THR A 64 -6.75 -3.56 -22.33
C THR A 64 -7.74 -4.72 -22.27
N ALA A 65 -7.26 -5.96 -22.48
CA ALA A 65 -8.10 -7.16 -22.38
C ALA A 65 -8.64 -7.39 -20.97
N ALA A 66 -7.94 -6.93 -19.94
CA ALA A 66 -8.37 -6.97 -18.54
C ALA A 66 -9.32 -5.81 -18.16
N GLY A 67 -9.55 -4.83 -19.05
CA GLY A 67 -10.48 -3.72 -18.84
C GLY A 67 -9.83 -2.41 -18.34
N ALA A 68 -8.51 -2.30 -18.35
CA ALA A 68 -7.83 -1.05 -18.00
C ALA A 68 -7.60 -0.14 -19.23
N ARG A 69 -7.55 1.17 -18.99
CA ARG A 69 -7.00 2.15 -19.93
C ARG A 69 -5.48 2.02 -19.97
N VAL A 70 -4.88 2.22 -21.14
CA VAL A 70 -3.42 2.19 -21.29
C VAL A 70 -2.89 3.59 -21.50
N ILE A 71 -1.86 3.94 -20.74
CA ILE A 71 -1.02 5.12 -21.00
C ILE A 71 0.35 4.62 -21.45
N ARG A 72 0.73 5.00 -22.67
CA ARG A 72 2.07 4.70 -23.19
C ARG A 72 3.09 5.55 -22.45
N ARG A 73 4.05 4.88 -21.85
CA ARG A 73 5.15 5.53 -21.15
C ARG A 73 6.28 5.81 -22.14
N PRO A 74 6.86 7.02 -22.13
CA PRO A 74 8.03 7.33 -22.93
C PRO A 74 9.27 6.62 -22.38
N ASP A 75 10.28 6.41 -23.22
CA ASP A 75 11.45 5.59 -22.89
C ASP A 75 12.24 6.14 -21.70
N GLU A 76 12.29 7.48 -21.55
CA GLU A 76 13.00 8.17 -20.46
C GLU A 76 12.42 7.84 -19.08
N LEU A 77 11.16 7.42 -19.01
CA LEU A 77 10.47 7.02 -17.77
C LEU A 77 10.39 5.49 -17.60
N SER A 78 11.08 4.75 -18.46
CA SER A 78 11.02 3.29 -18.54
C SER A 78 12.36 2.61 -18.23
N GLY A 79 13.44 3.42 -18.13
CA GLY A 79 14.77 2.97 -17.74
C GLY A 79 14.90 2.50 -16.29
N ASP A 80 16.10 2.05 -15.94
CA ASP A 80 16.40 1.48 -14.61
C ASP A 80 16.39 2.51 -13.48
N GLU A 81 16.65 3.77 -13.79
CA GLU A 81 16.65 4.89 -12.85
C GLU A 81 15.28 5.55 -12.72
N ALA A 82 14.29 5.14 -13.53
CA ALA A 82 12.95 5.67 -13.46
C ALA A 82 12.26 5.23 -12.16
N THR A 83 11.76 6.20 -11.40
CA THR A 83 11.04 5.95 -10.15
C THR A 83 9.59 5.57 -10.42
N SER A 84 8.91 4.95 -9.45
CA SER A 84 7.47 4.73 -9.59
C SER A 84 6.73 6.07 -9.65
N GLU A 85 7.18 7.06 -8.87
CA GLU A 85 6.64 8.41 -8.80
C GLU A 85 6.61 9.10 -10.17
N SER A 86 7.68 8.97 -10.97
CA SER A 86 7.71 9.59 -12.30
C SER A 86 6.68 8.97 -13.24
N ALA A 87 6.48 7.65 -13.16
CA ALA A 87 5.43 6.97 -13.91
C ALA A 87 4.02 7.37 -13.48
N LEU A 88 3.80 7.58 -12.17
CA LEU A 88 2.52 8.05 -11.63
C LEU A 88 2.21 9.48 -12.08
N LEU A 89 3.17 10.39 -11.97
CA LEU A 89 3.02 11.79 -12.40
C LEU A 89 2.77 11.88 -13.90
N HIS A 90 3.51 11.13 -14.72
CA HIS A 90 3.26 11.05 -16.16
C HIS A 90 1.86 10.49 -16.48
N ALA A 91 1.41 9.47 -15.75
CA ALA A 91 0.06 8.94 -15.93
C ALA A 91 -1.01 9.99 -15.61
N LEU A 92 -0.81 10.78 -14.55
CA LEU A 92 -1.69 11.90 -14.22
C LEU A 92 -1.69 12.98 -15.32
N ASP A 93 -0.52 13.34 -15.85
CA ASP A 93 -0.41 14.33 -16.93
C ASP A 93 -1.07 13.89 -18.25
N ALA A 94 -1.07 12.59 -18.51
CA ALA A 94 -1.65 12.00 -19.71
C ALA A 94 -3.14 11.66 -19.57
N LEU A 95 -3.73 11.79 -18.38
CA LEU A 95 -5.17 11.59 -18.19
C LEU A 95 -5.94 12.80 -18.69
N ASP A 96 -6.84 12.57 -19.66
CA ASP A 96 -7.78 13.59 -20.11
C ASP A 96 -8.73 13.98 -18.95
N PRO A 97 -8.70 15.23 -18.48
CA PRO A 97 -9.53 15.72 -17.38
C PRO A 97 -11.03 15.60 -17.65
N LEU A 98 -11.44 15.66 -18.93
CA LEU A 98 -12.85 15.63 -19.33
C LEU A 98 -13.42 14.22 -19.37
N ALA A 99 -12.58 13.19 -19.46
CA ALA A 99 -12.99 11.78 -19.49
C ALA A 99 -13.12 11.14 -18.10
N THR A 100 -12.67 11.84 -17.05
CA THR A 100 -12.65 11.35 -15.65
C THR A 100 -13.82 11.89 -14.82
N LEU A 101 -14.68 12.72 -15.42
CA LEU A 101 -15.86 13.31 -14.77
C LEU A 101 -17.14 12.65 -15.30
N SER A 102 -17.55 11.55 -14.69
CA SER A 102 -18.91 11.02 -14.81
C SER A 102 -19.66 11.32 -13.52
N ASN A 103 -20.20 12.53 -13.41
CA ASN A 103 -21.37 12.98 -12.61
C ASN A 103 -21.14 14.33 -11.93
N ALA A 104 -22.10 15.22 -12.17
CA ALA A 104 -22.40 16.50 -11.50
C ALA A 104 -21.48 17.71 -11.77
N ASP A 105 -22.14 18.76 -12.26
CA ASP A 105 -21.74 20.18 -12.27
C ASP A 105 -20.74 20.63 -13.37
N GLN A 106 -21.24 20.62 -14.61
CA GLN A 106 -20.69 21.37 -15.76
C GLN A 106 -20.88 22.90 -15.66
N GLN A 107 -20.75 23.49 -14.48
CA GLN A 107 -20.84 24.94 -14.27
C GLN A 107 -19.67 25.40 -13.43
N ASP A 108 -18.46 25.31 -13.99
CA ASP A 108 -17.46 26.38 -13.87
C ASP A 108 -16.34 26.12 -14.88
N GLN A 109 -16.32 26.95 -15.92
CA GLN A 109 -15.28 27.00 -16.94
C GLN A 109 -14.01 27.60 -16.34
N HIS A 110 -13.16 26.77 -15.75
CA HIS A 110 -11.73 27.07 -15.64
C HIS A 110 -10.96 25.99 -16.40
N ASP A 111 -10.20 26.45 -17.39
CA ASP A 111 -9.53 25.73 -18.49
C ASP A 111 -8.33 24.89 -18.03
N GLN A 112 -8.38 24.35 -16.81
CA GLN A 112 -7.30 23.59 -16.18
C GLN A 112 -7.71 22.12 -15.99
N PRO A 113 -6.84 21.17 -16.34
CA PRO A 113 -6.96 19.79 -15.93
C PRO A 113 -7.28 19.64 -14.44
N ARG A 114 -8.44 19.06 -14.11
CA ARG A 114 -8.68 18.60 -12.74
C ARG A 114 -8.03 17.23 -12.58
N ASP A 115 -6.95 17.19 -11.81
CA ASP A 115 -6.42 15.93 -11.29
C ASP A 115 -7.52 15.18 -10.52
N PRO A 116 -7.47 13.83 -10.49
CA PRO A 116 -8.35 13.07 -9.62
C PRO A 116 -8.11 13.42 -8.16
N GLU A 117 -9.13 13.32 -7.30
CA GLU A 117 -8.96 13.61 -5.86
C GLU A 117 -7.95 12.64 -5.21
N VAL A 118 -8.07 11.36 -5.57
CA VAL A 118 -7.24 10.27 -5.03
C VAL A 118 -6.58 9.48 -6.15
N LEU A 119 -5.28 9.23 -6.01
CA LEU A 119 -4.53 8.29 -6.82
C LEU A 119 -4.26 7.01 -6.02
N VAL A 120 -4.56 5.87 -6.61
CA VAL A 120 -4.22 4.55 -6.08
C VAL A 120 -3.06 3.98 -6.89
N PHE A 121 -1.88 3.93 -6.30
CA PHE A 121 -0.72 3.26 -6.89
C PHE A 121 -0.73 1.78 -6.52
N LEU A 122 -0.91 0.91 -7.53
CA LEU A 122 -0.85 -0.54 -7.40
C LEU A 122 0.42 -1.11 -8.02
N GLN A 123 1.10 -2.02 -7.33
CA GLN A 123 2.22 -2.77 -7.91
C GLN A 123 1.76 -4.16 -8.33
N ALA A 124 1.92 -4.49 -9.61
CA ALA A 124 1.58 -5.82 -10.16
C ALA A 124 2.37 -6.96 -9.52
N THR A 125 3.51 -6.67 -8.88
CA THR A 125 4.35 -7.65 -8.19
C THR A 125 3.73 -8.20 -6.92
N SER A 126 2.64 -7.61 -6.43
CA SER A 126 1.83 -8.14 -5.33
C SER A 126 0.52 -8.77 -5.85
N PRO A 127 0.49 -10.08 -6.17
CA PRO A 127 -0.61 -10.70 -6.92
C PRO A 127 -1.90 -10.94 -6.12
N PHE A 128 -1.91 -10.68 -4.81
CA PHE A 128 -3.01 -11.01 -3.89
C PHE A 128 -3.59 -9.77 -3.20
N ILE A 129 -3.81 -8.70 -3.97
CA ILE A 129 -4.51 -7.50 -3.49
C ILE A 129 -5.99 -7.86 -3.22
N ASP A 130 -6.43 -7.64 -1.98
CA ASP A 130 -7.84 -7.75 -1.59
C ASP A 130 -8.58 -6.44 -1.93
N PRO A 131 -9.61 -6.47 -2.78
CA PRO A 131 -10.41 -5.29 -3.09
C PRO A 131 -11.05 -4.65 -1.86
N VAL A 132 -11.42 -5.41 -0.83
CA VAL A 132 -12.06 -4.88 0.39
C VAL A 132 -11.08 -4.04 1.19
N ASP A 133 -9.85 -4.53 1.37
CA ASP A 133 -8.79 -3.79 2.06
C ASP A 133 -8.40 -2.52 1.28
N LEU A 134 -8.33 -2.64 -0.05
CA LEU A 134 -8.04 -1.52 -0.93
C LEU A 134 -9.13 -0.44 -0.85
N ASP A 135 -10.40 -0.84 -0.91
CA ASP A 135 -11.56 0.05 -0.84
C ASP A 135 -11.65 0.77 0.51
N ALA A 136 -11.33 0.08 1.61
CA ALA A 136 -11.24 0.68 2.94
C ALA A 136 -10.08 1.69 3.05
N ALA A 137 -8.96 1.45 2.37
CA ALA A 137 -7.85 2.40 2.29
C ALA A 137 -8.23 3.65 1.47
N VAL A 138 -8.93 3.48 0.35
CA VAL A 138 -9.43 4.58 -0.48
C VAL A 138 -10.38 5.48 0.30
N ARG A 139 -11.37 4.89 1.00
CA ARG A 139 -12.33 5.67 1.81
C ARG A 139 -11.65 6.51 2.88
N ARG A 140 -10.58 6.02 3.52
CA ARG A 140 -9.84 6.81 4.52
C ARG A 140 -9.19 8.06 3.96
N VAL A 141 -8.74 8.04 2.70
CA VAL A 141 -8.19 9.24 2.05
C VAL A 141 -9.31 10.16 1.57
N LEU A 142 -10.41 9.62 1.04
CA LEU A 142 -11.60 10.41 0.64
C LEU A 142 -12.27 11.10 1.85
N ASP A 143 -12.30 10.44 3.00
CA ASP A 143 -12.93 10.95 4.22
C ASP A 143 -12.02 11.88 5.05
N ASP A 144 -10.90 12.35 4.48
CA ASP A 144 -9.90 13.20 5.14
C ASP A 144 -9.29 12.61 6.42
N HIS A 145 -9.36 11.29 6.61
CA HIS A 145 -8.66 10.65 7.72
C HIS A 145 -7.15 10.66 7.49
N ALA A 146 -6.66 10.42 6.28
CA ALA A 146 -5.24 10.37 5.97
C ALA A 146 -4.90 11.06 4.64
N ASP A 147 -3.64 11.47 4.47
CA ASP A 147 -3.09 11.90 3.19
C ASP A 147 -2.56 10.72 2.38
N VAL A 148 -2.06 9.71 3.08
CA VAL A 148 -1.49 8.48 2.50
C VAL A 148 -1.93 7.28 3.31
N VAL A 149 -2.37 6.23 2.63
CA VAL A 149 -2.63 4.92 3.22
C VAL A 149 -1.92 3.86 2.40
N PHE A 150 -1.08 3.01 3.01
CA PHE A 150 -0.38 1.95 2.27
C PHE A 150 -0.60 0.56 2.88
N ALA A 151 -0.51 -0.47 2.04
CA ALA A 151 -0.64 -1.85 2.45
C ALA A 151 0.57 -2.32 3.27
N ALA A 152 0.31 -2.81 4.48
CA ALA A 152 1.33 -3.31 5.39
C ALA A 152 0.90 -4.63 6.04
N ALA A 153 1.85 -5.51 6.29
CA ALA A 153 1.61 -6.78 6.97
C ALA A 153 2.35 -6.82 8.31
N PRO A 154 1.79 -7.46 9.36
CA PRO A 154 2.49 -7.65 10.63
C PRO A 154 3.84 -8.35 10.42
N SER A 155 4.89 -7.81 11.04
CA SER A 155 6.23 -8.36 11.01
C SER A 155 6.70 -8.70 12.42
N HIS A 156 7.42 -9.81 12.53
CA HIS A 156 8.09 -10.23 13.76
C HIS A 156 9.58 -10.43 13.55
N ALA A 157 10.11 -9.94 12.43
CA ALA A 157 11.52 -10.03 12.12
C ALA A 157 12.35 -9.27 13.16
N PHE A 158 13.48 -9.86 13.52
CA PHE A 158 14.55 -9.17 14.23
C PHE A 158 15.54 -8.72 13.16
N LEU A 159 15.55 -7.43 12.88
CA LEU A 159 16.41 -6.87 11.84
C LEU A 159 17.79 -6.60 12.42
N TRP A 160 18.82 -7.03 11.69
CA TRP A 160 20.22 -6.81 12.01
C TRP A 160 20.91 -6.15 10.82
N ARG A 161 21.89 -5.30 11.10
CA ARG A 161 22.79 -4.73 10.09
C ARG A 161 24.24 -4.91 10.51
N THR A 162 25.15 -4.79 9.57
CA THR A 162 26.59 -4.79 9.84
C THR A 162 27.07 -3.34 9.97
N ASP A 163 27.84 -3.02 11.00
CA ASP A 163 28.51 -1.72 11.12
C ASP A 163 29.81 -1.66 10.30
N ALA A 164 30.48 -0.50 10.31
CA ALA A 164 31.72 -0.29 9.56
C ALA A 164 32.88 -1.19 10.01
N GLN A 165 32.77 -1.84 11.17
CA GLN A 165 33.76 -2.74 11.74
C GLN A 165 33.39 -4.21 11.56
N GLY A 166 32.32 -4.53 10.82
CA GLY A 166 31.88 -5.90 10.58
C GLY A 166 31.04 -6.50 11.71
N ARG A 167 30.62 -5.71 12.71
CA ARG A 167 29.84 -6.20 13.84
C ARG A 167 28.35 -6.17 13.54
N ALA A 168 27.62 -7.18 14.03
CA ALA A 168 26.17 -7.22 13.95
C ALA A 168 25.54 -6.23 14.95
N VAL A 169 24.64 -5.39 14.46
CA VAL A 169 23.92 -4.38 15.23
C VAL A 169 22.42 -4.57 15.03
N ALA A 170 21.69 -4.72 16.13
CA ALA A 170 20.24 -4.81 16.10
C ALA A 170 19.62 -3.47 15.63
N VAL A 171 18.59 -3.53 14.80
CA VAL A 171 17.94 -2.35 14.21
C VAL A 171 16.66 -2.00 14.96
N ASN A 172 15.80 -2.98 15.21
CA ASN A 172 14.44 -2.81 15.75
C ASN A 172 14.24 -3.53 17.09
N HIS A 173 15.33 -3.89 17.76
CA HIS A 173 15.30 -4.59 19.04
C HIS A 173 16.59 -4.33 19.82
N ASP A 174 16.57 -4.63 21.10
CA ASP A 174 17.78 -4.67 21.91
C ASP A 174 18.48 -6.02 21.71
N ALA A 175 19.77 -5.99 21.36
CA ALA A 175 20.57 -7.21 21.21
C ALA A 175 20.79 -7.95 22.55
N ALA A 176 20.74 -7.22 23.67
CA ALA A 176 20.95 -7.78 25.01
C ALA A 176 19.67 -8.42 25.59
N ILE A 177 18.49 -8.02 25.10
CA ILE A 177 17.20 -8.50 25.60
C ILE A 177 16.35 -8.91 24.43
N ARG A 178 16.05 -10.21 24.32
CA ARG A 178 15.16 -10.73 23.28
C ARG A 178 13.73 -10.87 23.81
N PRO A 179 12.84 -9.88 23.60
CA PRO A 179 11.46 -9.98 24.06
C PRO A 179 10.71 -11.09 23.32
N ARG A 180 9.76 -11.72 24.02
CA ARG A 180 8.83 -12.68 23.39
C ARG A 180 7.88 -11.91 22.48
N ARG A 181 7.34 -12.59 21.46
CA ARG A 181 6.48 -11.97 20.43
C ARG A 181 5.29 -11.20 21.01
N GLN A 182 4.66 -11.72 22.06
CA GLN A 182 3.51 -11.12 22.71
C GLN A 182 3.83 -9.89 23.58
N ASP A 183 5.10 -9.67 23.91
CA ASP A 183 5.55 -8.57 24.76
C ASP A 183 6.10 -7.39 23.92
N ARG A 184 6.03 -7.49 22.58
CA ARG A 184 6.53 -6.48 21.65
C ARG A 184 5.41 -5.58 21.16
N GLU A 185 5.72 -4.30 21.00
CA GLU A 185 4.91 -3.40 20.19
C GLU A 185 4.81 -3.95 18.76
N PRO A 186 3.62 -3.92 18.12
CA PRO A 186 3.43 -4.42 16.77
C PRO A 186 4.27 -3.63 15.75
N GLU A 187 5.00 -4.35 14.93
CA GLU A 187 5.73 -3.80 13.78
C GLU A 187 5.09 -4.29 12.49
N TYR A 188 5.23 -3.48 11.44
CA TYR A 188 4.65 -3.75 10.13
C TYR A 188 5.70 -3.54 9.05
N ARG A 189 5.64 -4.37 8.01
CA ARG A 189 6.41 -4.15 6.78
C ARG A 189 5.48 -3.73 5.65
N GLU A 190 5.94 -2.84 4.79
CA GLU A 190 5.31 -2.60 3.49
C GLU A 190 5.17 -3.93 2.73
N THR A 191 4.04 -4.13 2.07
CA THR A 191 3.84 -5.30 1.21
C THR A 191 4.16 -5.02 -0.26
N GLY A 192 4.25 -3.74 -0.63
CA GLY A 192 4.32 -3.31 -2.04
C GLY A 192 2.97 -3.32 -2.76
N ALA A 193 1.89 -3.78 -2.13
CA ALA A 193 0.65 -4.05 -2.83
C ALA A 193 -0.06 -2.80 -3.36
N PHE A 194 -0.30 -1.83 -2.47
CA PHE A 194 -0.94 -0.57 -2.84
C PHE A 194 -0.52 0.59 -1.95
N TYR A 195 -0.61 1.80 -2.52
CA TYR A 195 -0.48 3.09 -1.86
C TYR A 195 -1.61 3.99 -2.35
N VAL A 196 -2.48 4.42 -1.45
CA VAL A 196 -3.55 5.36 -1.73
C VAL A 196 -3.08 6.74 -1.31
N LEU A 197 -3.08 7.68 -2.24
CA LEU A 197 -2.47 8.99 -2.10
C LEU A 197 -3.49 10.07 -2.43
N ARG A 198 -3.53 11.12 -1.63
CA ARG A 198 -4.17 12.37 -2.05
C ARG A 198 -3.37 12.97 -3.21
N THR A 199 -3.99 13.13 -4.38
CA THR A 199 -3.26 13.45 -5.63
C THR A 199 -2.53 14.78 -5.55
N ARG A 200 -3.16 15.81 -4.96
CA ARG A 200 -2.50 17.12 -4.75
C ARG A 200 -1.20 17.01 -3.96
N GLY A 201 -1.14 16.12 -2.96
CA GLY A 201 0.05 15.91 -2.16
C GLY A 201 1.16 15.20 -2.95
N LEU A 202 0.81 14.23 -3.81
CA LEU A 202 1.78 13.62 -4.72
C LEU A 202 2.36 14.65 -5.69
N ARG A 203 1.55 15.55 -6.23
CA ARG A 203 1.99 16.64 -7.11
C ARG A 203 2.98 17.58 -6.40
N GLU A 204 2.62 18.02 -5.20
CA GLU A 204 3.40 18.95 -4.39
C GLU A 204 4.74 18.34 -3.95
N HIS A 205 4.69 17.16 -3.34
CA HIS A 205 5.85 16.53 -2.72
C HIS A 205 6.69 15.69 -3.68
N ARG A 206 6.13 15.31 -4.84
CA ARG A 206 6.75 14.42 -5.83
C ARG A 206 7.24 13.09 -5.23
N HIS A 207 6.59 12.65 -4.16
CA HIS A 207 6.93 11.46 -3.39
C HIS A 207 5.66 10.83 -2.81
N ARG A 208 5.64 9.51 -2.61
CA ARG A 208 4.45 8.79 -2.13
C ARG A 208 4.15 8.94 -0.63
N PHE A 209 5.10 9.45 0.15
CA PHE A 209 4.93 9.64 1.60
C PHE A 209 4.97 11.12 1.95
N PHE A 210 3.86 11.62 2.48
CA PHE A 210 3.65 12.99 2.93
C PHE A 210 2.45 13.07 3.87
N GLY A 211 2.32 14.18 4.59
CA GLY A 211 1.17 14.46 5.45
C GLY A 211 0.95 13.38 6.51
N ARG A 212 -0.32 13.08 6.79
CA ARG A 212 -0.73 12.00 7.70
C ARG A 212 -0.71 10.65 6.97
N VAL A 213 0.24 9.80 7.35
CA VAL A 213 0.41 8.44 6.80
C VAL A 213 -0.21 7.41 7.72
N GLU A 214 -1.04 6.50 7.17
CA GLU A 214 -1.61 5.37 7.88
C GLU A 214 -1.33 4.02 7.20
N LEU A 215 -1.48 2.95 7.99
CA LEU A 215 -1.37 1.57 7.52
C LEU A 215 -2.75 1.02 7.13
N ALA A 216 -2.82 0.28 6.03
CA ALA A 216 -3.84 -0.73 5.79
C ALA A 216 -3.23 -2.09 6.16
N VAL A 217 -3.61 -2.63 7.33
CA VAL A 217 -3.08 -3.91 7.79
C VAL A 217 -3.77 -5.04 7.02
N VAL A 218 -3.04 -5.69 6.11
CA VAL A 218 -3.56 -6.75 5.24
C VAL A 218 -3.17 -8.15 5.74
N ASP A 219 -3.80 -9.18 5.20
CA ASP A 219 -3.48 -10.57 5.52
C ASP A 219 -2.04 -10.92 5.11
N PRO A 220 -1.16 -11.31 6.07
CA PRO A 220 0.22 -11.66 5.75
C PRO A 220 0.37 -12.88 4.83
N ARG A 221 -0.66 -13.73 4.68
CA ARG A 221 -0.64 -14.90 3.78
C ARG A 221 -0.54 -14.50 2.31
N GLY A 222 -1.10 -13.34 1.94
CA GLY A 222 -1.08 -12.79 0.58
C GLY A 222 0.04 -11.76 0.35
N ALA A 223 0.77 -11.37 1.41
CA ALA A 223 1.78 -10.31 1.38
C ALA A 223 3.11 -10.76 0.73
N ILE A 224 3.05 -11.14 -0.54
CA ILE A 224 4.17 -11.59 -1.37
C ILE A 224 4.47 -10.52 -2.41
N ASP A 225 5.73 -10.10 -2.47
CA ASP A 225 6.25 -9.26 -3.54
C ASP A 225 7.09 -10.15 -4.47
N VAL A 226 6.71 -10.24 -5.74
CA VAL A 226 7.35 -11.10 -6.73
C VAL A 226 8.51 -10.35 -7.37
N ASP A 227 9.74 -10.67 -6.95
CA ASP A 227 10.96 -10.08 -7.50
C ASP A 227 11.82 -11.08 -8.25
N ASP A 228 11.84 -12.32 -7.78
CA ASP A 228 12.65 -13.39 -8.35
C ASP A 228 11.83 -14.65 -8.69
N PRO A 229 12.44 -15.64 -9.39
CA PRO A 229 11.74 -16.86 -9.77
C PRO A 229 11.19 -17.69 -8.60
N ALA A 230 11.82 -17.62 -7.40
CA ALA A 230 11.34 -18.33 -6.21
C ALA A 230 10.08 -17.68 -5.65
N ASP A 231 10.00 -16.35 -5.64
CA ASP A 231 8.77 -15.64 -5.26
C ASP A 231 7.62 -15.98 -6.20
N LEU A 232 7.89 -16.02 -7.51
CA LEU A 232 6.88 -16.37 -8.50
C LEU A 232 6.36 -17.81 -8.32
N ALA A 233 7.26 -18.75 -8.00
CA ALA A 233 6.90 -20.13 -7.70
C ALA A 233 6.05 -20.23 -6.43
N LEU A 234 6.44 -19.51 -5.37
CA LEU A 234 5.68 -19.44 -4.12
C LEU A 234 4.29 -18.85 -4.35
N ALA A 235 4.20 -17.70 -5.01
CA ALA A 235 2.92 -17.07 -5.36
C ALA A 235 2.05 -18.03 -6.18
N SER A 236 2.61 -18.68 -7.19
CA SER A 236 1.88 -19.64 -8.01
C SER A 236 1.32 -20.82 -7.19
N SER A 237 2.07 -21.33 -6.22
CA SER A 237 1.63 -22.42 -5.35
C SER A 237 0.47 -22.03 -4.43
N LEU A 238 0.40 -20.76 -4.02
CA LEU A 238 -0.63 -20.24 -3.11
C LEU A 238 -1.89 -19.76 -3.82
N ALA A 239 -1.81 -19.50 -5.12
CA ALA A 239 -2.86 -18.83 -5.87
C ALA A 239 -4.22 -19.53 -5.76
N HIS A 240 -4.27 -20.87 -5.85
CA HIS A 240 -5.54 -21.59 -5.74
C HIS A 240 -6.21 -21.40 -4.37
N THR A 241 -5.43 -21.46 -3.30
CA THR A 241 -5.93 -21.31 -1.93
C THR A 241 -6.43 -19.89 -1.66
N LEU A 242 -5.64 -18.89 -2.07
CA LEU A 242 -5.97 -17.48 -1.83
C LEU A 242 -7.11 -17.00 -2.74
N ASP A 243 -7.16 -17.43 -4.00
CA ASP A 243 -8.26 -17.06 -4.92
C ASP A 243 -9.61 -17.62 -4.45
N ARG A 244 -9.62 -18.83 -3.87
CA ARG A 244 -10.85 -19.40 -3.29
C ARG A 244 -11.33 -18.69 -2.03
N ALA A 245 -10.40 -18.27 -1.18
CA ALA A 245 -10.72 -17.51 0.02
C ALA A 245 -11.32 -16.15 -0.34
N ALA A 246 -10.78 -15.47 -1.37
CA ALA A 246 -11.31 -14.21 -1.88
C ALA A 246 -12.65 -14.35 -2.63
N GLY A 247 -12.95 -15.53 -3.20
CA GLY A 247 -14.19 -15.82 -3.93
C GLY A 247 -15.39 -16.25 -3.08
N HIS A 248 -15.21 -16.47 -1.78
CA HIS A 248 -16.32 -16.65 -0.84
C HIS A 248 -16.53 -15.34 -0.09
N PRO A 249 -17.72 -14.70 -0.15
CA PRO A 249 -18.05 -13.70 0.85
C PRO A 249 -18.10 -14.41 2.20
N ALA A 250 -17.04 -14.30 2.97
CA ALA A 250 -17.00 -14.79 4.34
C ALA A 250 -18.03 -13.98 5.13
N ASN A 251 -19.23 -14.55 5.30
CA ASN A 251 -20.24 -14.05 6.19
C ASN A 251 -19.65 -14.08 7.63
N PRO A 252 -19.38 -12.93 8.28
CA PRO A 252 -18.73 -12.91 9.59
C PRO A 252 -19.59 -13.50 10.72
N HIS A 253 -20.83 -13.91 10.42
CA HIS A 253 -21.82 -14.35 11.40
C HIS A 253 -22.14 -15.84 11.40
N ALA A 254 -21.48 -16.67 10.57
CA ALA A 254 -21.89 -18.07 10.43
C ALA A 254 -21.31 -19.06 11.45
N ASP A 255 -20.34 -18.68 12.28
CA ASP A 255 -19.63 -19.65 13.15
C ASP A 255 -19.82 -19.44 14.67
N ARG A 256 -20.97 -18.91 15.08
CA ARG A 256 -21.36 -18.80 16.51
C ARG A 256 -22.55 -19.68 16.93
N GLN A 257 -22.87 -20.72 16.18
CA GLN A 257 -23.90 -21.67 16.58
C GLN A 257 -23.46 -23.11 16.34
N THR A 258 -22.56 -23.61 17.18
CA THR A 258 -22.61 -25.00 17.70
C THR A 258 -21.44 -25.22 18.66
N THR A 259 -21.74 -25.11 19.95
CA THR A 259 -21.24 -25.92 21.08
C THR A 259 -21.32 -25.09 22.37
N ARG A 260 -22.45 -25.22 23.07
CA ARG A 260 -22.53 -24.89 24.50
C ARG A 260 -22.07 -26.11 25.28
N PRO A 261 -21.16 -25.93 26.24
CA PRO A 261 -21.39 -26.49 27.55
C PRO A 261 -21.40 -25.40 28.64
N ALA A 262 -21.78 -25.83 29.82
CA ALA A 262 -22.35 -25.10 30.92
C ALA A 262 -21.50 -23.97 31.54
N ALA A 263 -22.23 -23.10 32.22
CA ALA A 263 -21.78 -21.92 32.95
C ALA A 263 -20.66 -22.18 33.96
N ALA A 264 -19.69 -21.27 33.98
CA ALA A 264 -18.99 -20.86 35.20
C ALA A 264 -18.71 -19.35 35.11
N SER A 265 -19.16 -18.67 36.15
CA SER A 265 -19.05 -17.24 36.43
C SER A 265 -17.60 -16.74 36.45
N GLY A 266 -17.34 -15.60 35.80
CA GLY A 266 -16.09 -14.87 35.92
C GLY A 266 -16.09 -13.61 35.05
N THR A 267 -16.54 -12.50 35.61
CA THR A 267 -16.45 -11.17 35.00
C THR A 267 -14.99 -10.73 34.91
N ALA A 268 -14.46 -10.56 33.70
CA ALA A 268 -13.22 -9.83 33.46
C ALA A 268 -13.50 -8.60 32.60
N ARG A 269 -13.59 -7.44 33.27
CA ARG A 269 -13.52 -6.12 32.65
C ARG A 269 -12.06 -5.83 32.32
N TRP A 270 -11.77 -5.33 31.12
CA TRP A 270 -10.47 -4.74 30.79
C TRP A 270 -10.34 -3.38 31.51
N PRO A 271 -9.30 -3.14 32.33
CA PRO A 271 -9.11 -1.83 32.93
C PRO A 271 -8.38 -0.90 31.95
N LEU A 272 -8.97 0.28 31.73
CA LEU A 272 -8.25 1.47 31.30
C LEU A 272 -7.40 1.95 32.49
N ALA A 273 -6.08 1.77 32.41
CA ALA A 273 -5.16 2.38 33.37
C ALA A 273 -4.80 3.80 32.88
N ALA A 274 -5.38 4.78 33.57
CA ALA A 274 -4.83 6.13 33.64
C ALA A 274 -3.68 6.11 34.66
N THR A 275 -2.51 6.60 34.26
CA THR A 275 -1.45 6.97 35.20
C THR A 275 -0.84 8.28 34.76
N THR A 276 -1.22 9.32 35.51
CA THR A 276 -0.44 10.54 35.71
C THR A 276 0.74 10.18 36.60
N ASP A 277 1.97 10.43 36.16
CA ASP A 277 2.99 10.89 37.12
C ASP A 277 4.16 11.65 36.45
N ARG A 278 4.26 12.91 36.90
CA ARG A 278 5.42 13.78 37.15
C ARG A 278 6.75 13.46 36.44
N ILE A 279 7.09 14.36 35.51
CA ILE A 279 8.45 14.64 35.01
C ILE A 279 9.23 15.43 36.08
N PRO A 280 10.47 15.07 36.44
CA PRO A 280 11.38 15.98 37.11
C PRO A 280 12.14 16.83 36.08
N ASN A 281 12.05 18.14 36.30
CA ASN A 281 12.72 19.23 35.58
C ASN A 281 14.26 19.20 35.77
N PRO A 282 15.08 19.30 34.71
CA PRO A 282 16.50 19.61 34.88
C PRO A 282 16.72 21.14 34.89
N HIS A 283 17.24 21.66 36.00
CA HIS A 283 17.68 23.05 36.12
C HIS A 283 18.91 23.37 35.23
N PRO A 284 19.10 24.64 34.83
CA PRO A 284 20.11 25.05 33.86
C PRO A 284 21.47 25.37 34.50
N HIS A 285 22.56 24.99 33.82
CA HIS A 285 23.90 25.53 34.10
C HIS A 285 24.07 26.92 33.47
N PRO A 286 24.64 27.91 34.18
CA PRO A 286 24.99 29.19 33.59
C PRO A 286 26.40 29.21 32.99
N HIS A 287 26.55 29.84 31.82
CA HIS A 287 27.81 30.31 31.28
C HIS A 287 28.21 31.65 31.90
N GLN A 288 29.50 31.82 32.26
CA GLN A 288 30.36 33.02 32.09
C GLN A 288 31.73 32.73 32.76
N GLN A 289 32.83 32.59 32.02
CA GLN A 289 33.78 33.61 31.49
C GLN A 289 34.87 34.12 32.48
N ASN A 290 36.12 33.85 32.08
CA ASN A 290 37.36 34.64 32.13
C ASN A 290 38.10 34.96 33.44
N GLY A 291 39.44 34.80 33.38
CA GLY A 291 40.40 35.65 34.09
C GLY A 291 41.68 34.96 34.56
N THR A 292 42.78 35.14 33.83
CA THR A 292 44.19 34.88 34.20
C THR A 292 44.63 35.77 35.40
N PRO A 293 45.76 35.48 36.06
CA PRO A 293 47.10 35.81 35.53
C PRO A 293 48.06 34.62 35.39
#